data_AF-A0A373D082-F1
#
_entry.id   AF-A0A373D082-F1
#
_cell.length_a   1.000
_cell.length_b   1.000
_cell.length_c   1.000
_cell.angle_alpha   90.00
_cell.angle_beta   90.00
_cell.angle_gamma   90.00
#
_symmetry.space_group_name_H-M   'P 1'
#
loop_
_entity.id
_entity.type
_entity.pdbx_description
1 polymer ?
#
loop_
_entity_poly.entity_id
_entity_poly.type
_entity_poly.pdbx_seq_one_letter_code
_entity_poly.pdbx_strand_id
1 'polypeptide(L)'
;MTLEDIGDVLEIHKSTVSRAIRDKYLRVPSGCVLFRSLFTTGIVSSDGNGDVSRNTVKTKLKELVAVEDKKKPWSDEQLAGLLQDAGMPISRRTVAKYRMELGIGGVFQRKDG
;
A
#
# COMPACT_ATOMS: atom_id res chain seq x y z
N MET A 1 2.92 6.06 14.78
CA MET A 1 1.79 6.98 14.97
C MET A 1 1.09 7.15 13.63
N THR A 2 -0.10 6.58 13.53
CA THR A 2 -0.94 6.60 12.32
C THR A 2 -1.89 7.80 12.35
N LEU A 3 -2.60 8.03 11.25
CA LEU A 3 -3.69 9.02 11.23
C LEU A 3 -4.94 8.55 12.01
N GLU A 4 -5.04 7.25 12.29
CA GLU A 4 -6.07 6.68 13.14
C GLU A 4 -5.78 6.98 14.60
N ASP A 5 -4.55 6.77 15.07
CA ASP A 5 -4.14 7.11 16.44
C ASP A 5 -4.45 8.58 16.78
N ILE A 6 -4.24 9.49 15.81
CA ILE A 6 -4.50 10.92 16.00
C ILE A 6 -6.00 11.23 15.94
N GLY A 7 -6.74 10.52 15.09
CA GLY A 7 -8.18 10.66 15.01
C GLY A 7 -8.87 10.23 16.30
N ASP A 8 -8.41 9.13 16.89
CA ASP A 8 -8.95 8.58 18.14
C ASP A 8 -8.69 9.50 19.32
N VAL A 9 -7.47 10.06 19.44
CA VAL A 9 -7.12 11.02 20.50
C VAL A 9 -7.91 12.32 20.39
N LEU A 10 -8.20 12.76 19.16
CA LEU A 10 -8.89 14.02 18.89
C LEU A 10 -10.40 13.85 18.69
N GLU A 11 -10.93 12.63 18.84
CA GLU A 11 -12.33 12.27 18.56
C GLU A 11 -12.84 12.76 17.18
N ILE A 12 -11.97 12.78 16.17
CA ILE A 12 -12.30 13.20 14.80
C ILE A 12 -11.91 12.12 13.79
N HIS A 13 -12.70 12.02 12.72
CA HIS A 13 -12.43 11.02 11.70
C HIS A 13 -11.07 11.27 11.00
N LYS A 14 -10.33 10.19 10.71
CA LYS A 14 -9.02 10.25 10.04
C LYS A 14 -9.00 11.06 8.73
N SER A 15 -10.14 11.15 8.03
CA SER A 15 -10.27 11.99 6.84
C SER A 15 -10.18 13.49 7.14
N THR A 16 -10.63 13.93 8.31
CA THR A 16 -10.57 15.32 8.79
C THR A 16 -9.13 15.69 9.11
N VAL A 17 -8.40 14.83 9.85
CA VAL A 17 -6.96 15.00 10.13
C VAL A 17 -6.17 15.04 8.82
N SER A 18 -6.43 14.08 7.92
CA SER A 18 -5.80 13.97 6.60
C SER A 18 -5.98 15.23 5.74
N ARG A 19 -7.14 15.90 5.82
CA ARG A 19 -7.39 17.19 5.14
C ARG A 19 -6.68 18.34 5.83
N ALA A 20 -6.71 18.39 7.17
CA ALA A 20 -6.12 19.47 7.94
C ALA A 20 -4.60 19.60 7.74
N ILE A 21 -3.91 18.48 7.50
CA ILE A 21 -2.45 18.44 7.28
C ILE A 21 -2.07 18.39 5.79
N ARG A 22 -3.06 18.36 4.89
CA ARG A 22 -2.82 18.36 3.44
C ARG A 22 -2.12 19.67 3.06
N ASP A 23 -1.01 19.55 2.34
CA ASP A 23 -0.19 20.66 1.88
C ASP A 23 0.45 21.53 2.97
N LYS A 24 0.49 21.02 4.21
CA LYS A 24 1.25 21.66 5.29
C LYS A 24 2.68 21.12 5.34
N TYR A 25 3.61 22.02 5.62
CA TYR A 25 5.03 21.71 5.76
C TYR A 25 5.51 22.15 7.13
N LEU A 26 6.34 21.32 7.76
CA LEU A 26 6.98 21.65 9.02
C LEU A 26 8.39 22.13 8.72
N ARG A 27 8.70 23.36 9.16
CA ARG A 27 10.07 23.87 9.15
C ARG A 27 10.82 23.28 10.36
N VAL A 28 11.92 22.62 10.08
CA VAL A 28 12.87 22.08 11.06
C VAL A 28 14.23 22.75 10.85
N PRO A 29 15.15 22.73 11.84
CA PRO A 29 16.47 23.35 11.68
C PRO A 29 17.23 22.86 10.44
N SER A 30 17.02 21.60 10.07
CA SER A 30 17.66 20.93 8.93
C SER A 30 16.94 21.13 7.59
N GLY A 31 15.83 21.88 7.52
CA GLY A 31 15.07 22.11 6.29
C GLY A 31 13.55 22.10 6.47
N CYS A 32 12.82 21.69 5.44
CA CYS A 32 11.35 21.56 5.48
C CYS A 32 10.96 20.13 5.18
N VAL A 33 10.03 19.58 5.97
CA VAL A 33 9.45 18.25 5.76
C VAL A 33 7.96 18.36 5.53
N LEU A 34 7.42 17.52 4.66
CA LEU A 34 5.98 17.46 4.43
C LEU A 34 5.31 16.93 5.71
N PHE A 35 4.33 17.66 6.25
CA PHE A 35 3.68 17.26 7.51
C PHE A 35 3.04 15.87 7.40
N ARG A 36 2.51 15.54 6.22
CA ARG A 36 1.94 14.23 5.90
C ARG A 36 2.96 13.08 5.94
N SER A 37 4.25 13.32 5.65
CA SER A 37 5.25 12.24 5.64
C SER A 37 5.65 11.77 7.04
N LEU A 38 5.25 12.49 8.08
CA LEU A 38 5.50 12.12 9.48
C LEU A 38 4.53 11.03 9.99
N PHE A 39 3.46 10.74 9.24
CA PHE A 39 2.45 9.74 9.63
C PHE A 39 2.39 8.63 8.60
N THR A 40 2.50 7.39 9.07
CA THR A 40 2.25 6.22 8.22
C THR A 40 0.76 6.16 7.92
N THR A 41 0.41 6.17 6.63
CA THR A 41 -0.91 5.65 6.21
C THR A 41 -0.84 4.16 6.33
N GLY A 42 -1.18 3.64 7.51
CA GLY A 42 -1.42 2.22 7.65
C GLY A 42 -2.50 1.83 6.64
N ILE A 43 -2.18 0.86 5.78
CA ILE A 43 -3.22 0.16 5.04
C ILE A 43 -3.78 -0.76 6.08
N VAL A 44 -4.86 -0.31 6.73
CA VAL A 44 -5.58 -1.16 7.66
C VAL A 44 -6.18 -2.28 6.83
N SER A 45 -5.51 -3.44 6.87
CA SER A 45 -6.14 -4.72 6.66
C SER A 45 -7.37 -4.77 7.55
N SER A 46 -8.53 -5.00 6.95
CA SER A 46 -9.83 -4.97 7.63
C SER A 46 -9.95 -5.94 8.83
N ASP A 47 -8.95 -6.80 9.05
CA ASP A 47 -8.97 -7.91 10.02
C ASP A 47 -7.96 -7.75 11.18
N GLY A 48 -7.47 -6.54 11.48
CA GLY A 48 -6.73 -6.28 12.73
C GLY A 48 -5.35 -6.96 12.86
N ASN A 49 -4.84 -7.58 11.80
CA ASN A 49 -3.53 -8.23 11.80
C ASN A 49 -2.46 -7.36 11.14
N GLY A 50 -1.82 -6.53 11.96
CA GLY A 50 -0.55 -5.87 11.63
C GLY A 50 -0.65 -4.73 10.61
N ASP A 51 0.01 -3.63 10.92
CA ASP A 51 0.18 -2.49 10.01
C ASP A 51 1.09 -2.92 8.84
N VAL A 52 0.51 -3.50 7.78
CA VAL A 52 1.28 -3.93 6.63
C VAL A 52 1.72 -2.71 5.84
N SER A 53 2.99 -2.38 5.99
CA SER A 53 3.64 -1.29 5.27
C SER A 53 3.56 -1.49 3.75
N ARG A 54 3.26 -0.40 3.02
CA ARG A 54 3.24 -0.36 1.54
C ARG A 54 4.47 -1.00 0.89
N ASN A 55 5.63 -0.81 1.50
CA ASN A 55 6.88 -1.37 0.98
C ASN A 55 6.90 -2.89 1.09
N THR A 56 6.43 -3.46 2.20
CA THR A 56 6.32 -4.91 2.40
C THR A 56 5.41 -5.55 1.36
N VAL A 57 4.24 -4.94 1.10
CA VAL A 57 3.31 -5.40 0.04
C VAL A 57 3.99 -5.40 -1.32
N LYS A 58 4.69 -4.32 -1.67
CA LYS A 58 5.39 -4.21 -2.95
C LYS A 58 6.51 -5.24 -3.11
N THR A 59 7.29 -5.48 -2.06
CA THR A 59 8.32 -6.52 -2.06
C THR A 59 7.69 -7.88 -2.26
N LYS A 60 6.62 -8.21 -1.53
CA LYS A 60 5.96 -9.50 -1.67
C LYS A 60 5.32 -9.70 -3.04
N LEU A 61 4.73 -8.64 -3.60
CA LEU A 61 4.19 -8.65 -4.95
C LEU A 61 5.27 -8.93 -6.00
N LYS A 62 6.48 -8.38 -5.84
CA LYS A 62 7.62 -8.71 -6.72
C LYS A 62 8.02 -10.17 -6.61
N GLU A 63 8.12 -10.70 -5.39
CA GLU A 63 8.47 -12.11 -5.16
C GLU A 63 7.47 -13.05 -5.83
N LEU A 64 6.17 -12.79 -5.66
CA LEU A 64 5.11 -13.57 -6.30
C LEU A 64 5.27 -13.54 -7.83
N VAL A 65 5.39 -12.35 -8.41
CA VAL A 65 5.57 -12.21 -9.87
C VAL A 65 6.88 -12.85 -10.36
N ALA A 66 7.93 -12.91 -9.54
CA ALA A 66 9.19 -13.55 -9.92
C ALA A 66 9.11 -15.08 -9.99
N VAL A 67 8.21 -15.71 -9.21
CA VAL A 67 8.02 -17.16 -9.18
C VAL A 67 6.82 -17.63 -10.01
N GLU A 68 6.10 -16.71 -10.66
CA GLU A 68 4.92 -17.07 -11.45
C GLU A 68 5.30 -17.84 -12.72
N ASP A 69 4.39 -18.70 -13.18
CA ASP A 69 4.53 -19.35 -14.48
C ASP A 69 4.25 -18.33 -15.60
N LYS A 70 5.29 -17.99 -16.38
CA LYS A 70 5.20 -17.04 -17.50
C LYS A 70 4.27 -17.51 -18.62
N LYS A 71 3.93 -18.79 -18.71
CA LYS A 71 2.91 -19.28 -19.66
C LYS A 71 1.49 -18.94 -19.22
N LYS A 72 1.29 -18.76 -17.90
CA LYS A 72 0.00 -18.44 -17.29
C LYS A 72 0.19 -17.46 -16.12
N PRO A 73 0.60 -16.20 -16.41
CA PRO A 73 0.85 -15.21 -15.37
C PRO A 73 -0.42 -14.93 -14.56
N TRP A 74 -0.25 -14.64 -13.27
CA TRP A 74 -1.38 -14.46 -12.37
C TRP A 74 -2.12 -13.16 -12.66
N SER A 75 -3.45 -13.20 -12.61
CA SER A 75 -4.28 -11.99 -12.68
C SER A 75 -4.11 -11.13 -11.42
N ASP A 76 -4.48 -9.85 -11.53
CA ASP A 76 -4.48 -8.95 -10.36
C ASP A 76 -5.42 -9.46 -9.24
N GLU A 77 -6.43 -10.26 -9.59
CA GLU A 77 -7.36 -10.92 -8.65
C GLU A 77 -6.68 -12.08 -7.92
N GLN A 78 -5.93 -12.92 -8.65
CA GLN A 78 -5.18 -14.04 -8.07
C GLN A 78 -4.05 -13.55 -7.16
N LEU A 79 -3.35 -12.49 -7.58
CA LEU A 79 -2.32 -11.85 -6.75
C LEU A 79 -2.91 -11.25 -5.46
N ALA A 80 -4.13 -10.70 -5.52
CA ALA A 80 -4.82 -10.23 -4.32
C ALA A 80 -5.14 -11.40 -3.36
N GLY A 81 -5.62 -12.52 -3.88
CA GLY A 81 -5.86 -13.74 -3.10
C GLY A 81 -4.59 -14.30 -2.44
N LEU A 82 -3.50 -14.43 -3.21
CA LEU A 82 -2.21 -14.90 -2.67
C LEU A 82 -1.65 -13.98 -1.58
N LEU A 83 -1.86 -12.66 -1.71
CA LEU A 83 -1.48 -11.71 -0.68
C LEU A 83 -2.39 -11.80 0.55
N GLN A 84 -3.68 -12.04 0.37
CA GLN A 84 -4.61 -12.31 1.46
C GLN A 84 -4.21 -13.57 2.24
N ASP A 85 -3.86 -14.66 1.55
CA ASP A 85 -3.37 -15.90 2.16
C ASP A 85 -2.05 -15.68 2.93
N ALA A 86 -1.25 -14.71 2.51
CA ALA A 86 -0.03 -14.27 3.20
C ALA A 86 -0.29 -13.30 4.38
N GLY A 87 -1.55 -13.13 4.81
CA GLY A 87 -1.95 -12.23 5.90
C GLY A 87 -1.97 -10.76 5.50
N MET A 88 -2.03 -10.48 4.19
CA MET A 88 -1.84 -9.16 3.60
C MET A 88 -3.04 -8.77 2.71
N PRO A 89 -4.26 -8.69 3.27
CA PRO A 89 -5.47 -8.46 2.49
C PRO A 89 -5.45 -7.09 1.82
N ILE A 90 -5.39 -7.09 0.49
CA ILE A 90 -5.45 -5.87 -0.32
C ILE A 90 -6.42 -6.04 -1.49
N SER A 91 -7.07 -4.95 -1.89
CA SER A 91 -7.97 -4.97 -3.04
C SER A 91 -7.23 -5.21 -4.34
N ARG A 92 -7.91 -5.82 -5.34
CA ARG A 92 -7.43 -5.91 -6.73
C ARG A 92 -6.97 -4.55 -7.29
N ARG A 93 -7.66 -3.45 -6.96
CA ARG A 93 -7.31 -2.10 -7.42
C ARG A 93 -5.97 -1.64 -6.82
N THR A 94 -5.72 -2.00 -5.56
CA THR A 94 -4.45 -1.74 -4.86
C THR A 94 -3.31 -2.55 -5.48
N VAL A 95 -3.54 -3.83 -5.79
CA VAL A 95 -2.58 -4.68 -6.52
C VAL A 95 -2.22 -4.04 -7.86
N ALA A 96 -3.22 -3.68 -8.68
CA ALA A 96 -2.99 -3.07 -9.99
C ALA A 96 -2.18 -1.77 -9.87
N LYS A 97 -2.50 -0.91 -8.89
CA LYS A 97 -1.74 0.30 -8.61
C LYS A 97 -0.27 0.01 -8.28
N TYR A 98 0.00 -0.94 -7.39
CA TYR A 98 1.37 -1.28 -7.00
C TYR A 98 2.13 -1.98 -8.12
N ARG A 99 1.46 -2.83 -8.89
CA ARG A 99 2.02 -3.46 -10.09
C ARG A 99 2.52 -2.40 -11.08
N MET A 100 1.71 -1.37 -11.36
CA MET A 100 2.10 -0.24 -12.21
C MET A 100 3.25 0.58 -11.60
N GLU A 101 3.20 0.90 -10.31
CA GLU A 101 4.29 1.61 -9.61
C GLU A 101 5.62 0.82 -9.65
N LEU A 102 5.56 -0.51 -9.78
CA LEU A 102 6.72 -1.39 -9.88
C LEU A 102 7.19 -1.68 -11.31
N GLY A 103 6.51 -1.14 -12.33
CA GLY A 103 6.82 -1.41 -13.74
C GLY A 103 6.48 -2.82 -14.20
N ILE A 104 5.65 -3.55 -13.44
CA ILE A 104 5.25 -4.92 -13.79
C ILE A 104 4.09 -4.85 -14.79
N GLY A 105 4.25 -5.50 -15.95
CA GLY A 105 3.24 -5.53 -17.02
C GLY A 105 1.94 -6.23 -16.61
N GLY A 106 0.84 -5.98 -17.35
CA GLY A 106 -0.40 -6.75 -17.16
C GLY A 106 -0.21 -8.23 -17.54
N VAL A 107 -1.20 -9.07 -17.28
CA VAL A 107 -1.19 -10.50 -17.67
C VAL A 107 -0.77 -10.68 -19.13
N PHE A 108 -1.30 -9.86 -20.04
CA PHE A 108 -0.96 -9.90 -21.47
C PHE A 108 0.50 -9.55 -21.79
N GLN A 109 1.12 -8.67 -21.00
CA GLN A 109 2.51 -8.24 -21.21
C GLN A 109 3.53 -9.18 -20.57
N ARG A 110 3.09 -10.00 -19.60
CA ARG A 110 3.94 -10.96 -18.87
C ARG A 110 3.86 -12.38 -19.42
N LYS A 111 2.91 -12.61 -20.33
CA LYS A 111 2.73 -13.93 -20.94
C LYS A 111 3.81 -14.09 -22.02
N ASP A 112 4.70 -15.05 -21.82
CA ASP A 112 5.62 -15.46 -22.89
C ASP A 112 4.79 -16.11 -24.01
N GLY A 113 5.06 -15.68 -25.25
CA GLY A 113 4.42 -16.19 -26.47
C GLY A 113 4.88 -17.60 -26.82
#